data_AF-A0A537TIR2-F1
#
_entry.id   AF-A0A537TIR2-F1
#
_cell.length_a   1.000
_cell.length_b   1.000
_cell.length_c   1.000
_cell.angle_alpha   90.00
_cell.angle_beta   90.00
_cell.angle_gamma   90.00
#
_symmetry.space_group_name_H-M   'P 1'
#
loop_
_entity.id
_entity.type
_entity.pdbx_description
1 polymer ?
#
loop_
_entity_poly.entity_id
_entity_poly.type
_entity_poly.pdbx_seq_one_letter_code
_entity_poly.pdbx_strand_id
1 'polypeptide(L)'
;MTVFVAEINGRAIAAFNAENEIHAEGRAASKPFRADLTVLENEGRPLWNGTDEIFVRKAFPAEEAQFNASQARAISEKEIDEDDDWLMFLVPV
;
A
#
# COMPACT_ATOMS: atom_id res chain seq x y z
N MET A 1 2.49 -1.76 14.30
CA MET A 1 2.13 -0.60 13.44
C MET A 1 0.67 -0.74 12.99
N THR A 2 0.01 0.34 12.58
CA THR A 2 -1.36 0.28 12.04
C THR A 2 -1.31 0.06 10.53
N VAL A 3 -2.24 -0.72 9.97
CA VAL A 3 -2.35 -0.93 8.52
C VAL A 3 -3.26 0.13 7.91
N PHE A 4 -2.75 0.80 6.88
CA PHE A 4 -3.46 1.79 6.09
C PHE A 4 -3.57 1.33 4.64
N VAL A 5 -4.55 1.88 3.94
CA VAL A 5 -4.82 1.64 2.52
C VAL A 5 -4.78 2.96 1.78
N ALA A 6 -3.98 3.01 0.72
CA ALA A 6 -4.06 4.04 -0.31
C ALA A 6 -5.22 3.73 -1.26
N GLU A 7 -6.11 4.69 -1.42
CA GLU A 7 -7.31 4.61 -2.24
C GLU A 7 -7.29 5.71 -3.30
N ILE A 8 -7.63 5.35 -4.54
CA ILE A 8 -7.72 6.27 -5.68
C ILE A 8 -9.08 6.08 -6.32
N ASN A 9 -9.88 7.14 -6.39
CA ASN A 9 -11.25 7.11 -6.95
C ASN A 9 -12.15 6.00 -6.38
N GLY A 10 -12.11 5.76 -5.06
CA GLY A 10 -12.92 4.71 -4.43
C GLY A 10 -12.32 3.30 -4.54
N ARG A 11 -11.17 3.14 -5.20
CA ARG A 11 -10.49 1.86 -5.41
C ARG A 11 -9.31 1.72 -4.48
N ALA A 12 -9.30 0.67 -3.67
CA ALA A 12 -8.15 0.30 -2.84
C ALA A 12 -6.98 -0.17 -3.73
N ILE A 13 -5.82 0.45 -3.60
CA ILE A 13 -4.65 0.21 -4.47
C ILE A 13 -3.55 -0.54 -3.72
N ALA A 14 -3.14 -0.04 -2.56
CA ALA A 14 -2.04 -0.62 -1.80
C ALA A 14 -2.31 -0.54 -0.29
N ALA A 15 -1.94 -1.58 0.44
CA ALA A 15 -1.92 -1.64 1.88
C ALA A 15 -0.49 -1.56 2.40
N PHE A 16 -0.27 -0.80 3.48
CA PHE A 16 1.03 -0.65 4.11
C PHE A 16 0.91 -0.34 5.61
N ASN A 17 1.93 -0.70 6.37
CA ASN A 17 2.05 -0.33 7.78
C ASN A 17 2.59 1.10 7.93
N ALA A 18 2.08 1.81 8.94
CA ALA A 18 2.60 3.08 9.42
C ALA A 18 2.31 3.26 10.91
N GLU A 19 3.08 4.14 11.57
CA GLU A 19 2.89 4.43 13.00
C GLU A 19 1.54 5.09 13.29
N ASN A 20 1.14 6.03 12.43
CA ASN A 20 -0.08 6.82 12.57
C ASN A 20 -0.49 7.38 11.20
N GLU A 21 -1.63 8.07 11.18
CA GLU A 21 -2.23 8.63 9.96
C GLU A 21 -1.32 9.65 9.25
N ILE A 22 -0.60 10.51 10.00
CA ILE A 22 0.32 11.51 9.44
C ILE A 22 1.47 10.82 8.68
N HIS A 23 2.05 9.76 9.26
CA HIS A 23 3.10 8.99 8.60
C HIS A 23 2.56 8.23 7.39
N ALA A 24 1.31 7.76 7.46
CA ALA A 24 0.68 7.06 6.35
C ALA A 24 0.41 8.00 5.16
N GLU A 25 -0.12 9.19 5.42
CA GLU A 25 -0.27 10.27 4.44
C GLU A 25 1.09 10.69 3.85
N GLY A 26 2.11 10.83 4.69
CA GLY A 26 3.47 11.13 4.28
C GLY A 26 4.04 10.09 3.30
N ARG A 27 3.80 8.79 3.57
CA ARG A 27 4.21 7.69 2.69
C ARG A 27 3.47 7.74 1.34
N ALA A 28 2.15 7.94 1.35
CA ALA A 28 1.34 8.09 0.14
C ALA A 28 1.67 9.35 -0.68
N ALA A 29 2.15 10.41 -0.02
CA ALA A 29 2.64 11.62 -0.66
C ALA A 29 4.09 11.53 -1.16
N SER A 30 4.82 10.48 -0.76
CA SER A 30 6.24 10.32 -1.09
C SER A 30 6.45 10.11 -2.58
N LYS A 31 7.56 10.65 -3.10
CA LYS A 31 7.95 10.49 -4.51
C LYS A 31 8.12 9.02 -4.92
N PRO A 32 8.79 8.15 -4.13
CA PRO A 32 8.95 6.74 -4.52
C PRO A 32 7.62 6.03 -4.69
N PHE A 33 6.72 6.15 -3.70
CA PHE A 33 5.40 5.52 -3.76
C PHE A 33 4.61 5.97 -4.99
N ARG A 34 4.57 7.29 -5.23
CA ARG A 34 3.88 7.87 -6.39
C ARG A 34 4.50 7.47 -7.72
N ALA A 35 5.83 7.34 -7.79
CA ALA A 35 6.51 6.89 -8.99
C ALA A 35 6.13 5.45 -9.34
N ASP A 36 6.11 4.55 -8.35
CA ASP A 36 5.71 3.16 -8.57
C ASP A 36 4.28 3.06 -9.11
N LEU A 37 3.34 3.85 -8.57
CA LEU A 37 1.95 3.85 -9.06
C LEU A 37 1.79 4.37 -10.50
N THR A 38 2.73 5.18 -11.00
CA THR A 38 2.71 5.64 -12.41
C THR A 38 3.30 4.62 -13.39
N VAL A 39 4.01 3.60 -12.88
CA VAL A 39 4.73 2.59 -13.68
C VAL A 39 4.02 1.23 -13.62
N LEU A 40 3.56 0.82 -12.43
CA LEU A 40 2.83 -0.42 -12.25
C LEU A 40 1.47 -0.33 -12.92
N GLU A 41 1.06 -1.41 -13.59
CA GLU A 41 -0.15 -1.43 -14.38
C GLU A 41 -1.15 -2.44 -13.87
N ASN A 42 -2.42 -2.07 -13.91
CA ASN A 42 -3.52 -2.99 -13.78
C ASN A 42 -4.40 -2.88 -15.03
N GLU A 43 -4.63 -4.01 -15.70
CA GLU A 43 -5.40 -4.07 -16.96
C GLU A 43 -4.84 -3.19 -18.09
N GLY A 44 -3.49 -3.10 -18.17
CA GLY A 44 -2.77 -2.33 -19.20
C GLY A 44 -2.85 -0.81 -19.02
N ARG A 45 -3.13 -0.35 -17.80
CA ARG A 45 -3.12 1.07 -17.43
C ARG A 45 -2.38 1.27 -16.11
N PRO A 46 -1.62 2.37 -15.96
CA PRO A 46 -1.00 2.72 -14.68
C PRO A 46 -2.01 2.75 -13.53
N LEU A 47 -1.58 2.32 -12.34
CA LEU A 47 -2.40 2.40 -11.14
C LEU A 47 -2.82 3.83 -10.79
N TRP A 48 -1.98 4.81 -11.15
CA TRP A 48 -2.24 6.22 -10.93
C TRP A 48 -1.87 7.06 -12.15
N ASN A 49 -2.72 8.04 -12.45
CA ASN A 49 -2.55 8.96 -13.58
C ASN A 49 -1.67 10.19 -13.26
N GLY A 50 -1.17 10.30 -12.02
CA GLY A 50 -0.34 11.42 -11.58
C GLY A 50 -1.10 12.65 -11.09
N THR A 51 -2.44 12.67 -11.21
CA THR A 51 -3.28 13.84 -10.87
C THR A 51 -4.38 13.54 -9.88
N ASP A 52 -4.94 12.34 -9.89
CA ASP A 52 -6.04 11.97 -8.99
C ASP A 52 -5.56 11.95 -7.54
N GLU A 53 -6.45 12.28 -6.63
CA GLU A 53 -6.10 12.28 -5.21
C GLU A 53 -5.88 10.85 -4.71
N ILE A 54 -4.82 10.67 -3.92
CA ILE A 54 -4.54 9.43 -3.21
C ILE A 54 -4.99 9.66 -1.77
N PHE A 55 -6.13 9.08 -1.42
CA PHE A 55 -6.63 9.09 -0.05
C PHE A 55 -5.96 7.99 0.76
N VAL A 56 -5.74 8.25 2.04
CA VAL A 56 -5.29 7.24 2.99
C VAL A 56 -6.39 7.00 4.00
N ARG A 57 -6.70 5.74 4.25
CA ARG A 57 -7.63 5.33 5.31
C ARG A 57 -7.09 4.12 6.05
N LYS A 58 -7.64 3.84 7.23
CA LYS A 58 -7.39 2.56 7.89
C LYS A 58 -7.88 1.40 7.00
N ALA A 59 -7.13 0.30 7.02
CA ALA A 59 -7.54 -0.91 6.35
C ALA A 59 -8.86 -1.44 6.93
N PHE A 60 -9.72 -1.99 6.07
CA PHE A 60 -10.84 -2.79 6.52
C PHE A 60 -10.35 -4.16 7.02
N PRO A 61 -11.11 -4.86 7.87
CA PRO A 61 -10.66 -6.12 8.45
C PRO A 61 -10.18 -7.17 7.43
N ALA A 62 -10.83 -7.24 6.26
CA ALA A 62 -10.43 -8.15 5.20
C ALA A 62 -9.11 -7.76 4.51
N GLU A 63 -8.85 -6.46 4.36
CA GLU A 63 -7.61 -5.93 3.78
C GLU A 63 -6.44 -6.10 4.76
N GLU A 64 -6.69 -5.82 6.05
CA GLU A 64 -5.71 -6.03 7.12
C GLU A 64 -5.32 -7.51 7.25
N ALA A 65 -6.29 -8.42 7.18
CA ALA A 65 -6.00 -9.86 7.20
C ALA A 65 -5.13 -10.30 6.00
N GLN A 66 -5.41 -9.77 4.80
CA GLN A 66 -4.59 -10.05 3.61
C GLN A 66 -3.17 -9.49 3.75
N PHE A 67 -3.05 -8.24 4.23
CA PHE A 67 -1.76 -7.61 4.48
C PHE A 67 -0.92 -8.41 5.49
N ASN A 68 -1.51 -8.77 6.63
CA ASN A 68 -0.81 -9.53 7.68
C ASN A 68 -0.35 -10.90 7.18
N ALA A 69 -1.16 -11.58 6.37
CA ALA A 69 -0.76 -12.85 5.75
C ALA A 69 0.40 -12.68 4.75
N SER A 70 0.36 -11.61 3.95
CA SER A 70 1.44 -11.26 3.02
C SER A 70 2.75 -10.92 3.75
N GLN A 71 2.68 -10.08 4.79
CA GLN A 71 3.84 -9.70 5.59
C GLN A 71 4.44 -10.92 6.32
N ALA A 72 3.61 -11.75 6.96
CA ALA A 72 4.07 -12.95 7.63
C ALA A 72 4.78 -13.92 6.69
N ARG A 73 4.33 -14.01 5.44
CA ARG A 73 5.01 -14.78 4.40
C ARG A 73 6.37 -14.20 4.05
N ALA A 74 6.46 -12.89 3.81
CA ALA A 74 7.73 -12.22 3.49
C ALA A 74 8.76 -12.37 4.61
N ILE A 75 8.34 -12.26 5.88
CA ILE A 75 9.17 -12.53 7.07
C ILE A 75 9.64 -13.99 7.07
N SER A 76 8.73 -14.94 6.84
CA SER A 76 9.08 -16.38 6.80
C SER A 76 10.06 -16.71 5.66
N GLU A 77 9.97 -16.01 4.53
CA GLU A 77 10.87 -16.15 3.38
C GLU A 77 12.18 -15.35 3.55
N LYS A 78 12.33 -14.60 4.66
CA LYS A 78 13.47 -13.73 4.99
C LYS A 78 13.71 -12.64 3.95
N GLU A 79 12.64 -12.16 3.32
CA GLU A 79 12.69 -11.00 2.43
C GLU A 79 12.77 -9.70 3.23
N ILE A 80 12.20 -9.70 4.43
CA ILE A 80 12.18 -8.60 5.39
C ILE A 80 12.33 -9.13 6.82
N ASP A 81 12.72 -8.25 7.75
CA ASP A 81 12.67 -8.50 9.20
C ASP A 81 11.29 -8.13 9.78
N GLU A 82 10.99 -8.54 11.03
CA GLU A 82 9.67 -8.31 11.67
C GLU A 82 9.32 -6.83 11.85
N ASP A 83 10.32 -5.98 12.02
CA ASP A 83 10.16 -4.53 12.27
C ASP A 83 10.19 -3.69 10.99
N ASP A 84 10.37 -4.31 9.83
CA ASP A 84 10.49 -3.61 8.54
C ASP A 84 9.14 -3.08 8.04
N ASP A 85 9.22 -1.98 7.28
CA ASP A 85 8.09 -1.47 6.51
C ASP A 85 7.74 -2.44 5.37
N TRP A 86 6.46 -2.76 5.25
CA TRP A 86 5.91 -3.62 4.21
C TRP A 86 4.84 -2.90 3.40
N LEU A 87 4.76 -3.23 2.12
CA LEU A 87 3.75 -2.73 1.20
C LEU A 87 3.24 -3.89 0.34
N MET A 88 1.92 -3.97 0.21
CA MET A 88 1.26 -4.97 -0.60
C MET A 88 0.27 -4.26 -1.53
N PHE A 89 0.28 -4.59 -2.83
CA PHE A 89 -0.76 -4.14 -3.74
C PHE A 89 -2.04 -4.97 -3.56
N LEU A 90 -3.18 -4.29 -3.44
CA LEU A 90 -4.52 -4.88 -3.34
C LEU A 90 -5.15 -5.14 -4.72
N VAL A 91 -4.42 -4.79 -5.77
CA VAL A 91 -4.78 -5.00 -7.16
C VAL A 91 -3.65 -5.77 -7.85
N PRO A 92 -3.96 -6.62 -8.85
CA PRO A 92 -2.93 -7.27 -9.64
C PRO A 92 -2.06 -6.23 -10.37
N VAL A 93 -0.74 -6.38 -10.28
CA VAL A 93 0.29 -5.53 -10.91
C VAL A 93 1.32 -6.37 -11.64
#